data_AF-A0A848B6W1-F1
#
_entry.id   AF-A0A848B6W1-F1
#
_cell.length_a   1.000
_cell.length_b   1.000
_cell.length_c   1.000
_cell.angle_alpha   90.00
_cell.angle_beta   90.00
_cell.angle_gamma   90.00
#
_symmetry.space_group_name_H-M   'P 1'
#
loop_
_entity.id
_entity.type
_entity.pdbx_description
1 polymer ?
#
loop_
_entity_poly.entity_id
_entity_poly.type
_entity_poly.pdbx_seq_one_letter_code
_entity_poly.pdbx_strand_id
1 'polypeptide(L)' 'MLKKARIAYTGPALEQGEMPIRDLAPALLAFAHLVESSYRAIGGSNSVQVLLNQDSLRKGSFDITFLLNLDILQQVKLFV' A
#
# COMPACT_ATOMS: atom_id res chain seq x y z
N MET A 1 -14.74 2.28 -4.83
CA MET A 1 -14.52 0.82 -4.91
C MET A 1 -13.18 0.50 -4.27
N LEU A 2 -13.10 -0.55 -3.44
CA LEU A 2 -11.87 -0.94 -2.76
C LEU A 2 -10.96 -1.73 -3.71
N LYS A 3 -9.75 -1.21 -3.98
CA LYS A 3 -8.70 -1.94 -4.70
C LYS A 3 -7.68 -2.49 -3.72
N LYS A 4 -7.17 -3.69 -3.98
CA LYS A 4 -6.15 -4.37 -3.17
C LYS A 4 -4.82 -4.35 -3.88
N ALA A 5 -3.76 -3.97 -3.16
CA ALA A 5 -2.37 -4.12 -3.59
C ALA A 5 -1.61 -4.89 -2.51
N ARG A 6 -0.76 -5.85 -2.90
CA ARG A 6 0.06 -6.65 -1.98
C ARG A 6 1.52 -6.29 -2.18
N ILE A 7 2.21 -5.99 -1.08
CA ILE A 7 3.67 -5.88 -1.04
C ILE A 7 4.18 -7.03 -0.21
N ALA A 8 5.05 -7.86 -0.80
CA ALA A 8 5.74 -8.93 -0.11
C ALA A 8 7.15 -8.47 0.21
N TYR A 9 7.46 -8.31 1.50
CA TYR A 9 8.83 -8.10 1.94
C TYR A 9 9.54 -9.45 2.04
N THR A 10 10.75 -9.53 1.50
CA THR A 10 11.62 -10.71 1.52
C THR A 10 13.08 -10.28 1.71
N GLY A 11 13.93 -11.20 2.17
CA GLY A 11 15.37 -10.98 2.31
C GLY A 11 15.92 -11.46 3.66
N PRO A 12 17.25 -11.38 3.85
CA PRO A 12 17.95 -11.92 5.03
C PRO A 12 17.41 -11.38 6.35
N ALA A 13 16.95 -10.11 6.36
CA ALA A 13 16.38 -9.48 7.54
C ALA A 13 15.07 -10.13 8.03
N LEU A 14 14.44 -10.98 7.22
CA LEU A 14 13.16 -11.64 7.50
C LEU A 14 13.27 -13.14 7.73
N GLU A 15 14.49 -13.70 7.76
CA GLU A 15 14.72 -15.14 7.93
C GLU A 15 14.13 -15.67 9.24
N GLN A 16 14.13 -14.85 10.30
CA GLN A 16 13.52 -15.19 11.58
C GLN A 16 12.02 -14.86 11.65
N GLY A 17 11.44 -14.32 10.58
CA GLY A 17 10.04 -13.92 10.51
C GLY A 17 9.73 -12.60 11.25
N GLU A 18 10.75 -11.82 11.59
CA GLU A 18 10.64 -10.55 12.30
C GLU A 18 11.28 -9.43 11.47
N MET A 19 10.79 -8.20 11.59
CA MET A 19 11.37 -7.01 10.96
C MET A 19 11.47 -5.89 11.99
N PRO A 20 12.57 -5.10 12.03
CA PRO A 20 12.61 -3.90 12.84
C PRO A 20 11.51 -2.91 12.42
N ILE A 21 10.67 -2.48 13.36
CA ILE A 21 9.62 -1.48 13.10
C ILE A 21 10.21 -0.17 12.56
N ARG A 22 11.44 0.16 12.96
CA ARG A 22 12.19 1.34 12.49
C ARG A 22 12.47 1.31 10.98
N ASP A 23 12.52 0.12 10.38
CA ASP A 23 12.73 -0.04 8.94
C ASP A 23 11.39 -0.19 8.21
N LEU A 24 10.45 -0.91 8.82
CA LEU A 24 9.12 -1.15 8.25
C LEU A 24 8.30 0.14 8.13
N ALA A 25 8.17 0.92 9.21
CA ALA A 25 7.28 2.09 9.23
C ALA A 25 7.63 3.14 8.16
N PRO A 26 8.91 3.52 7.96
CA PRO A 26 9.29 4.42 6.87
C PRO A 26 8.95 3.87 5.48
N ALA A 27 9.10 2.55 5.26
CA ALA A 27 8.76 1.93 3.98
C ALA A 27 7.26 2.02 3.68
N LEU A 28 6.40 1.81 4.68
CA LEU A 28 4.94 1.94 4.54
C LEU A 28 4.51 3.38 4.27
N LEU A 29 5.12 4.34 4.95
CA LEU A 29 4.88 5.77 4.71
C LEU A 29 5.30 6.16 3.29
N ALA A 30 6.49 5.73 2.84
CA ALA A 30 6.95 6.00 1.49
C ALA A 30 5.99 5.42 0.43
N PHE A 31 5.45 4.22 0.67
CA PHE A 31 4.45 3.64 -0.22
C PHE A 31 3.14 4.44 -0.25
N ALA A 32 2.63 4.86 0.91
CA ALA A 32 1.44 5.70 0.97
C ALA A 32 1.64 7.01 0.19
N HIS A 33 2.80 7.66 0.37
CA HIS A 33 3.16 8.87 -0.36
C HIS A 33 3.25 8.64 -1.87
N LEU A 34 3.83 7.50 -2.31
CA LEU A 34 3.89 7.13 -3.72
C LEU A 34 2.48 7.01 -4.32
N VAL A 35 1.57 6.32 -3.63
CA VAL A 35 0.19 6.14 -4.07
C VAL A 35 -0.53 7.49 -4.19
N GLU A 36 -0.43 8.33 -3.16
CA GLU A 36 -1.06 9.66 -3.16
C GLU A 36 -0.50 10.56 -4.27
N SER A 37 0.82 10.54 -4.46
CA SER A 37 1.50 11.34 -5.48
C SER A 37 1.12 10.87 -6.89
N SER A 38 1.07 9.56 -7.10
CA SER A 38 0.63 8.95 -8.37
C SER A 38 -0.82 9.29 -8.68
N TYR A 39 -1.70 9.23 -7.67
CA TYR A 39 -3.10 9.61 -7.82
C TYR A 39 -3.26 11.08 -8.20
N ARG A 40 -2.52 11.99 -7.55
CA ARG A 40 -2.51 13.41 -7.92
C ARG A 40 -1.98 13.62 -9.34
N ALA A 41 -0.93 12.90 -9.74
CA ALA A 41 -0.31 13.02 -11.06
C ALA A 41 -1.29 12.67 -12.21
N ILE A 42 -2.25 11.78 -11.98
CA ILE A 42 -3.29 11.41 -12.97
C ILE A 42 -4.57 12.27 -12.86
N GLY A 43 -4.53 13.38 -12.11
CA GLY A 43 -5.65 14.30 -11.95
C GLY A 43 -6.57 13.99 -10.77
N GLY A 44 -6.09 13.23 -9.79
CA GLY A 44 -6.70 13.02 -8.48
C GLY A 44 -6.82 14.28 -7.64
N SER A 45 -8.05 14.67 -7.28
CA SER A 45 -8.32 15.82 -6.41
C SER A 45 -8.74 15.45 -4.99
N ASN A 46 -9.25 14.24 -4.79
CA ASN A 46 -9.81 13.79 -3.52
C ASN A 46 -8.75 13.07 -2.68
N SER A 47 -9.04 12.85 -1.39
CA SER A 47 -8.12 12.09 -0.54
C SER A 47 -8.16 10.60 -0.91
N VAL A 48 -6.98 10.02 -1.11
CA VAL A 48 -6.80 8.56 -1.18
C VAL A 48 -6.40 8.09 0.20
N GLN A 49 -7.08 7.06 0.69
CA GLN A 49 -6.70 6.40 1.93
C GLN A 49 -5.98 5.11 1.60
N VAL A 50 -4.80 4.93 2.21
CA VAL A 50 -3.98 3.72 2.13
C VAL A 50 -4.07 3.05 3.49
N LEU A 51 -4.82 1.94 3.57
CA LEU A 51 -5.13 1.27 4.84
C LEU A 51 -4.52 -0.13 4.87
N LEU A 52 -3.96 -0.52 6.01
CA LEU A 52 -3.54 -1.89 6.29
C LEU A 52 -4.76 -2.73 6.70
N ASN A 53 -4.89 -3.98 6.23
CA ASN A 53 -5.92 -4.89 6.73
C ASN A 53 -5.39 -5.80 7.85
N GLN A 54 -6.30 -6.37 8.65
CA GLN A 54 -5.94 -7.25 9.77
C GLN A 54 -5.27 -8.56 9.33
N ASP A 55 -5.58 -9.04 8.12
CA ASP A 55 -5.03 -10.28 7.54
C ASP A 55 -3.64 -10.09 6.89
N SER A 56 -3.07 -8.88 6.97
CA SER A 56 -1.82 -8.47 6.29
C SER A 56 -0.54 -8.98 6.96
N LEU A 57 -0.65 -9.84 7.96
CA LEU A 57 0.50 -10.31 8.74
C LEU A 57 0.60 -11.82 8.65
N ARG A 58 1.62 -12.30 7.93
CA ARG A 58 1.92 -13.73 7.77
C ARG A 58 3.37 -14.01 8.16
N LYS A 59 3.66 -15.22 8.63
CA LYS A 59 5.00 -15.63 9.08
C LYS A 59 5.90 -15.93 7.86
N GLY A 60 7.13 -15.43 7.85
CA GLY A 60 8.10 -15.65 6.77
C GLY A 60 7.97 -14.69 5.57
N SER A 61 6.96 -13.82 5.57
CA SER A 61 6.76 -12.72 4.61
C SER A 61 5.79 -11.70 5.20
N PHE A 62 6.19 -10.44 5.29
CA PHE A 62 5.23 -9.38 5.63
C PHE A 62 4.39 -9.08 4.37
N ASP A 63 3.22 -9.71 4.29
CA ASP A 63 2.27 -9.58 3.19
C ASP A 63 1.29 -8.43 3.42
N ILE A 64 1.73 -7.23 3.13
CA ILE A 64 0.90 -6.07 3.42
C ILE A 64 -0.09 -5.83 2.30
N THR A 65 -1.38 -6.01 2.62
CA THR A 65 -2.49 -5.72 1.73
C THR A 65 -3.03 -4.33 2.03
N PHE A 66 -2.88 -3.45 1.06
CA PHE A 66 -3.44 -2.10 1.12
C PHE A 66 -4.83 -2.04 0.51
N LEU A 67 -5.73 -1.34 1.19
CA LEU A 67 -7.02 -0.96 0.63
C LEU A 67 -6.92 0.47 0.10
N LEU A 68 -7.14 0.65 -1.20
CA LEU A 68 -7.29 1.96 -1.82
C LEU A 68 -8.78 2.26 -1.98
N ASN A 69 -9.22 3.38 -1.39
CA ASN A 69 -10.56 3.90 -1.60
C ASN A 69 -10.52 5.02 -2.67
N LEU A 70 -11.01 4.71 -3.87
CA LEU A 70 -11.03 5.63 -5.02
C LEU A 70 -12.46 6.02 -5.39
N ASP A 71 -12.64 7.29 -5.74
CA ASP A 71 -13.92 7.85 -6.18
C ASP A 71 -14.33 7.40 -7.59
N ILE A 72 -15.65 7.35 -7.82
CA ILE A 72 -16.27 6.73 -9.00
C ILE A 72 -15.95 7.49 -10.29
N LEU A 73 -15.95 8.83 -10.27
CA LEU A 73 -15.65 9.67 -11.45
C LEU A 73 -14.20 9.54 -11.94
N GLN A 74 -13.29 9.10 -11.07
CA GLN A 74 -11.86 8.98 -11.38
C GLN A 74 -11.48 7.63 -11.97
N GLN A 75 -12.30 6.60 -11.76
CA GLN A 75 -12.05 5.27 -12.32
C GLN A 75 -12.08 5.28 -13.85
N VAL A 76 -12.92 6.10 -14.48
CA VAL A 76 -13.04 6.18 -15.94
C VAL A 76 -11.73 6.66 -16.60
N LYS A 77 -10.94 7.52 -15.92
CA LYS A 77 -9.64 7.98 -16.42
C LYS A 77 -8.51 6.96 -16.30
N LEU A 78 -8.66 5.95 -15.44
CA LEU A 78 -7.66 4.90 -15.24
C LEU A 78 -7.80 3.74 -16.23
N PHE A 79 -8.93 3.66 -16.93
CA PHE A 79 -9.27 2.59 -17.89
C PHE A 79 -9.32 3.06 -19.35
N VAL A 80 -9.00 4.32 -19.63
CA VAL A 80 -8.84 4.89 -20.98
C VAL A 80 -7.37 5.23 -21.21
#